data_AF-A0A919A3P6-F1
#
_entry.id   AF-A0A919A3P6-F1
#
_cell.length_a   1.000
_cell.length_b   1.000
_cell.length_c   1.000
_cell.angle_alpha   90.00
_cell.angle_beta   90.00
_cell.angle_gamma   90.00
#
_symmetry.space_group_name_H-M   'P 1'
#
loop_
_entity.id
_entity.type
_entity.pdbx_description
1 polymer ?
#
loop_
_entity_poly.entity_id
_entity_poly.type
_entity_poly.pdbx_seq_one_letter_code
_entity_poly.pdbx_strand_id
1 'polypeptide(L)'
;MSTRVRSRRGLVTASALAGALCLGAVTPALAGTGTTHTTDGAGRTASVPTAQGDPRAVTQRVADFYGAYIDTVWDGEDPAAGASLKALKSFYLSADARRKVAAYEAREHADGILFAQNVPVKWKVAYTGSGAGQATSRVTLVWSDRRDAQVTRIDVRSDLKTRKITDLRLVR
;
A
#
# COMPACT_ATOMS: atom_id res chain seq x y z
N MET A 1 -13.21 34.18 -17.22
CA MET A 1 -12.37 33.95 -18.41
C MET A 1 -11.80 32.54 -18.37
N SER A 2 -12.29 31.73 -19.31
CA SER A 2 -11.80 30.48 -19.91
C SER A 2 -10.98 29.44 -19.12
N THR A 3 -11.63 28.30 -18.91
CA THR A 3 -11.15 26.93 -18.67
C THR A 3 -10.14 26.45 -19.71
N ARG A 4 -9.14 25.63 -19.32
CA ARG A 4 -8.50 24.67 -20.23
C ARG A 4 -8.25 23.32 -19.56
N VAL A 5 -9.14 22.38 -19.88
CA VAL A 5 -8.89 20.93 -19.86
C VAL A 5 -7.85 20.61 -20.95
N ARG A 6 -6.84 19.77 -20.67
CA ARG A 6 -5.94 19.26 -21.72
C ARG A 6 -5.90 17.74 -21.77
N SER A 7 -6.50 17.28 -22.87
CA SER A 7 -6.68 15.93 -23.42
C SER A 7 -5.41 15.07 -23.51
N ARG A 8 -5.59 13.76 -23.30
CA ARG A 8 -4.69 12.67 -23.72
C ARG A 8 -4.79 12.40 -25.23
N ARG A 9 -3.66 12.13 -25.90
CA ARG A 9 -3.44 11.33 -27.15
C ARG A 9 -1.95 10.94 -27.10
N GLY A 10 -1.47 9.70 -27.26
CA GLY A 10 -1.84 8.61 -28.14
C GLY A 10 -0.75 8.52 -29.22
N LEU A 11 0.07 7.45 -29.24
CA LEU A 11 0.84 7.01 -30.41
C LEU A 11 1.28 5.55 -30.24
N VAL A 12 0.75 4.71 -31.12
CA VAL A 12 1.16 3.32 -31.40
C VAL A 12 2.12 3.38 -32.59
N THR A 13 3.23 2.67 -32.53
CA THR A 13 4.05 2.35 -33.71
C THR A 13 4.53 0.91 -33.62
N ALA A 14 4.18 0.15 -34.66
CA ALA A 14 4.57 -1.23 -34.92
C ALA A 14 5.53 -1.27 -36.12
N SER A 15 6.46 -2.23 -36.13
CA SER A 15 7.27 -2.66 -37.29
C SER A 15 8.12 -3.87 -36.86
N ALA A 16 7.87 -5.10 -37.35
CA ALA A 16 8.25 -5.73 -38.63
C ALA A 16 9.56 -6.56 -38.49
N LEU A 17 9.50 -7.91 -38.46
CA LEU A 17 9.57 -8.92 -39.57
C LEU A 17 11.00 -9.28 -40.04
N ALA A 18 11.42 -10.52 -39.75
CA ALA A 18 12.32 -11.42 -40.52
C ALA A 18 12.59 -12.66 -39.61
N GLY A 19 12.54 -13.93 -40.01
CA GLY A 19 12.69 -14.59 -41.29
C GLY A 19 13.73 -15.70 -41.11
N ALA A 20 13.32 -16.97 -41.00
CA ALA A 20 14.22 -18.12 -41.13
C ALA A 20 13.43 -19.39 -41.49
N LEU A 21 13.61 -19.83 -42.73
CA LEU A 21 13.20 -21.11 -43.30
C LEU A 21 14.15 -22.22 -42.79
N CYS A 22 13.63 -23.33 -42.28
CA CYS A 22 14.37 -24.59 -42.19
C CYS A 22 13.50 -25.73 -42.76
N LEU A 23 14.02 -26.41 -43.77
CA LEU A 23 13.47 -27.64 -44.38
C LEU A 23 14.15 -28.89 -43.79
N GLY A 24 13.38 -29.97 -43.64
CA GLY A 24 13.83 -31.36 -43.42
C GLY A 24 14.04 -31.72 -41.93
N ALA A 25 13.64 -32.88 -41.40
CA ALA A 25 13.23 -34.17 -41.98
C ALA A 25 12.14 -34.81 -41.11
N VAL A 26 11.16 -35.48 -41.73
CA VAL A 26 10.08 -36.19 -41.02
C VAL A 26 10.47 -37.65 -40.81
N THR A 27 10.72 -38.04 -39.57
CA THR A 27 10.59 -39.43 -39.09
C THR A 27 10.06 -39.44 -37.66
N PRO A 28 8.88 -40.02 -37.44
CA PRO A 28 8.61 -40.69 -36.18
C PRO A 28 8.29 -42.16 -36.41
N ALA A 29 9.10 -42.99 -35.76
CA ALA A 29 8.81 -44.39 -35.51
C ALA A 29 7.56 -44.52 -34.61
N LEU A 30 6.73 -45.50 -34.91
CA LEU A 30 5.63 -45.96 -34.07
C LEU A 30 6.17 -46.62 -32.80
N ALA A 31 5.99 -45.99 -31.64
CA ALA A 31 5.78 -46.64 -30.33
C ALA A 31 5.63 -45.56 -29.24
N GLY A 32 4.50 -45.55 -28.53
CA GLY A 32 4.32 -44.66 -27.38
C GLY A 32 2.87 -44.46 -26.99
N THR A 33 2.35 -45.41 -26.24
CA THR A 33 1.06 -45.39 -25.57
C THR A 33 0.81 -44.12 -24.75
N GLY A 34 -0.34 -43.49 -24.98
CA GLY A 34 -1.16 -42.84 -23.97
C GLY A 34 -0.49 -41.82 -23.05
N THR A 35 -0.60 -40.54 -23.39
CA THR A 35 -1.03 -39.54 -22.42
C THR A 35 -1.80 -38.49 -23.21
N THR A 36 -3.12 -38.52 -23.06
CA THR A 36 -3.98 -37.38 -23.39
C THR A 36 -3.41 -36.16 -22.66
N HIS A 37 -2.77 -35.26 -23.40
CA HIS A 37 -2.66 -33.88 -22.97
C HIS A 37 -4.07 -33.31 -23.01
N THR A 38 -4.84 -33.58 -21.96
CA THR A 38 -5.96 -32.74 -21.59
C THR A 38 -5.33 -31.38 -21.33
N THR A 39 -5.43 -30.53 -22.34
CA THR A 39 -5.39 -29.09 -22.14
C THR A 39 -6.61 -28.81 -21.28
N ASP A 40 -6.46 -28.99 -19.97
CA ASP A 40 -7.30 -28.35 -19.00
C ASP A 40 -7.07 -26.87 -19.23
N GLY A 41 -7.90 -26.31 -20.11
CA GLY A 41 -8.34 -24.93 -20.07
C GLY A 41 -9.04 -24.72 -18.74
N ALA A 42 -8.28 -24.82 -17.64
CA ALA A 42 -8.61 -24.21 -16.38
C ALA A 42 -8.60 -22.71 -16.68
N GLY A 43 -9.77 -22.23 -17.11
CA GLY A 43 -10.06 -20.81 -17.17
C GLY A 43 -9.59 -20.24 -15.85
N ARG A 44 -8.57 -19.37 -15.93
CA ARG A 44 -8.03 -18.67 -14.78
C ARG A 44 -9.18 -17.83 -14.25
N THR A 45 -9.93 -18.36 -13.29
CA THR A 45 -10.92 -17.61 -12.55
C THR A 45 -10.13 -16.47 -11.94
N ALA A 46 -10.35 -15.25 -12.44
CA ALA A 46 -9.74 -14.08 -11.85
C ALA A 46 -10.16 -14.09 -10.39
N SER A 47 -9.20 -14.26 -9.48
CA SER A 47 -9.46 -14.20 -8.05
C SER A 47 -10.12 -12.85 -7.78
N VAL A 48 -11.37 -12.87 -7.34
CA VAL A 48 -12.09 -11.65 -6.97
C VAL A 48 -11.36 -11.06 -5.77
N PRO A 49 -10.95 -9.78 -5.80
CA PRO A 49 -10.33 -9.16 -4.64
C PRO A 49 -11.30 -9.18 -3.45
N THR A 50 -10.94 -9.90 -2.39
CA THR A 50 -11.69 -9.92 -1.14
C THR A 50 -10.83 -9.33 -0.02
N ALA A 51 -11.47 -8.59 0.88
CA ALA A 51 -10.84 -8.06 2.09
C ALA A 51 -11.40 -8.79 3.31
N GLN A 52 -10.52 -9.30 4.16
CA GLN A 52 -10.87 -9.91 5.44
C GLN A 52 -10.21 -9.11 6.56
N GLY A 53 -10.96 -8.83 7.61
CA GLY A 53 -10.48 -8.10 8.78
C GLY A 53 -10.84 -8.81 10.09
N ASP A 54 -10.05 -8.54 11.12
CA ASP A 54 -10.37 -8.88 12.50
C ASP A 54 -10.29 -7.60 13.35
N PRO A 55 -11.39 -7.11 13.93
CA PRO A 55 -11.37 -5.90 14.75
C PRO A 55 -10.47 -6.05 15.99
N ARG A 56 -10.16 -7.28 16.44
CA ARG A 56 -9.27 -7.53 17.57
C ARG A 56 -7.79 -7.46 17.19
N ALA A 57 -7.46 -7.59 15.91
CA ALA A 57 -6.08 -7.58 15.44
C ALA A 57 -5.48 -6.17 15.49
N VAL A 58 -4.44 -6.01 16.31
CA VAL A 58 -3.78 -4.70 16.52
C VAL A 58 -3.09 -4.19 15.27
N THR A 59 -2.40 -5.07 14.53
CA THR A 59 -1.76 -4.72 13.25
C THR A 59 -2.79 -4.27 12.21
N GLN A 60 -3.95 -4.94 12.15
CA GLN A 60 -5.05 -4.54 11.26
C GLN A 60 -5.57 -3.16 11.65
N ARG A 61 -5.74 -2.89 12.95
CA ARG A 61 -6.19 -1.58 13.41
C ARG A 61 -5.22 -0.44 13.08
N VAL A 62 -3.90 -0.72 13.04
CA VAL A 62 -2.90 0.23 12.54
C VAL A 62 -3.06 0.43 11.03
N ALA A 63 -3.31 -0.63 10.26
CA ALA A 63 -3.59 -0.53 8.84
C ALA A 63 -4.85 0.28 8.55
N ASP A 64 -5.94 0.05 9.28
CA ASP A 64 -7.20 0.80 9.16
C ASP A 64 -6.97 2.30 9.44
N PHE A 65 -6.16 2.62 10.46
CA PHE A 65 -5.79 4.00 10.77
C PHE A 65 -5.02 4.65 9.62
N TYR A 66 -3.95 4.02 9.14
CA TYR A 66 -3.13 4.61 8.08
C TYR A 66 -3.86 4.70 6.75
N GLY A 67 -4.69 3.72 6.41
CA GLY A 67 -5.56 3.79 5.24
C GLY A 67 -6.49 4.99 5.32
N ALA A 68 -7.31 5.08 6.36
CA ALA A 68 -8.25 6.20 6.54
C ALA A 68 -7.54 7.56 6.64
N TYR A 69 -6.38 7.61 7.31
CA TYR A 69 -5.58 8.84 7.42
C TYR A 69 -5.06 9.29 6.06
N ILE A 70 -4.44 8.39 5.30
CA ILE A 70 -3.88 8.70 3.98
C ILE A 70 -4.99 9.08 3.00
N ASP A 71 -6.12 8.38 3.00
CA ASP A 71 -7.28 8.73 2.17
C ASP A 71 -7.78 10.15 2.50
N THR A 72 -7.89 10.49 3.79
CA THR A 72 -8.34 11.83 4.21
C THR A 72 -7.35 12.93 3.83
N VAL A 73 -6.03 12.67 3.89
CA VAL A 73 -5.01 13.64 3.45
C VAL A 73 -5.01 13.76 1.93
N TRP A 74 -5.22 12.66 1.21
CA TRP A 74 -5.30 12.63 -0.25
C TRP A 74 -6.51 13.44 -0.75
N ASP A 75 -7.65 13.30 -0.09
CA ASP A 75 -8.88 14.03 -0.37
C ASP A 75 -8.97 15.38 0.39
N GLY A 76 -7.82 15.99 0.70
CA GLY A 76 -7.71 17.19 1.54
C GLY A 76 -8.41 18.44 1.00
N GLU A 77 -8.93 18.41 -0.24
CA GLU A 77 -9.79 19.46 -0.80
C GLU A 77 -11.22 19.43 -0.22
N ASP A 78 -11.63 18.31 0.39
CA ASP A 78 -12.92 18.20 1.07
C ASP A 78 -12.93 19.09 2.34
N PRO A 79 -13.90 19.99 2.51
CA PRO A 79 -14.04 20.82 3.71
C PRO A 79 -14.09 20.03 5.03
N ALA A 80 -14.52 18.77 5.00
CA ALA A 80 -14.59 17.89 6.16
C ALA A 80 -13.23 17.26 6.52
N ALA A 81 -12.23 17.28 5.63
CA ALA A 81 -10.96 16.57 5.82
C ALA A 81 -10.26 16.96 7.12
N GLY A 82 -10.19 18.25 7.45
CA GLY A 82 -9.57 18.73 8.69
C GLY A 82 -10.25 18.20 9.96
N ALA A 83 -11.59 18.16 9.98
CA ALA A 83 -12.35 17.60 11.09
C ALA A 83 -12.17 16.09 11.20
N SER A 84 -12.16 15.39 10.06
CA SER A 84 -11.92 13.95 9.96
C SER A 84 -10.53 13.55 10.47
N LEU A 85 -9.47 14.26 10.08
CA LEU A 85 -8.11 14.01 10.59
C LEU A 85 -8.03 14.16 12.11
N LYS A 86 -8.67 15.20 12.67
CA LYS A 86 -8.72 15.41 14.12
C LYS A 86 -9.47 14.28 14.82
N ALA A 87 -10.59 13.83 14.27
CA ALA A 87 -11.36 12.71 14.79
C ALA A 87 -10.57 11.39 14.73
N LEU A 88 -9.92 11.09 13.61
CA LEU A 88 -9.05 9.92 13.43
C LEU A 88 -7.91 9.91 14.45
N LYS A 89 -7.17 11.02 14.58
CA LYS A 89 -6.10 11.15 15.59
C LYS A 89 -6.64 10.90 16.99
N SER A 90 -7.81 11.44 17.35
CA SER A 90 -8.44 11.20 18.66
C SER A 90 -8.88 9.75 18.88
N PHE A 91 -9.39 9.10 17.85
CA PHE A 91 -9.94 7.74 17.93
C PHE A 91 -8.87 6.65 17.91
N TYR A 92 -7.76 6.83 17.21
CA TYR A 92 -6.73 5.80 17.09
C TYR A 92 -5.56 5.99 18.06
N LEU A 93 -5.17 7.22 18.36
CA LEU A 93 -4.01 7.49 19.20
C LEU A 93 -4.39 7.68 20.67
N SER A 94 -3.44 7.36 21.56
CA SER A 94 -3.51 7.78 22.96
C SER A 94 -3.33 9.30 23.07
N ALA A 95 -3.69 9.87 24.23
CA ALA A 95 -3.43 11.29 24.48
C ALA A 95 -1.94 11.63 24.39
N ASP A 96 -1.07 10.74 24.86
CA ASP A 96 0.37 10.94 24.90
C ASP A 96 0.98 10.87 23.49
N ALA A 97 0.53 9.91 22.67
CA ALA A 97 0.93 9.82 21.27
C ALA A 97 0.55 11.08 20.50
N ARG A 98 -0.67 11.61 20.71
CA ARG A 98 -1.10 12.88 20.09
C ARG A 98 -0.22 14.05 20.49
N ARG A 99 0.22 14.14 21.75
CA ARG A 99 1.14 15.20 22.20
C ARG A 99 2.51 15.09 21.52
N LYS A 100 3.04 13.87 21.37
CA LYS A 100 4.31 13.64 20.65
C LYS A 100 4.22 14.00 19.17
N VAL A 101 3.10 13.66 18.53
CA VAL A 101 2.80 14.03 17.14
C VAL A 101 2.76 15.55 17.00
N ALA A 102 2.02 16.26 17.86
CA ALA A 102 1.96 17.73 17.82
C ALA A 102 3.35 18.37 18.07
N ALA A 103 4.15 17.82 18.98
CA ALA A 103 5.52 18.29 19.22
C ALA A 103 6.47 18.01 18.03
N TYR A 104 6.17 17.00 17.19
CA TYR A 104 6.86 16.79 15.92
C TYR A 104 6.43 17.82 14.88
N GLU A 105 5.12 18.00 14.72
CA GLU A 105 4.56 18.94 13.74
C GLU A 105 5.07 20.37 13.99
N ALA A 106 5.15 20.77 15.27
CA ALA A 106 5.63 22.09 15.65
C ALA A 106 7.12 22.32 15.38
N ARG A 107 7.96 21.28 15.43
CA ARG A 107 9.41 21.41 15.30
C ARG A 107 9.92 21.19 13.87
N GLU A 108 9.30 20.27 13.13
CA GLU A 108 9.75 19.87 11.79
C GLU A 108 8.92 20.49 10.67
N HIS A 109 7.79 21.14 10.99
CA HIS A 109 6.82 21.65 10.01
C HIS A 109 6.37 20.57 9.00
N ALA A 110 6.26 19.33 9.46
CA ALA A 110 5.87 18.17 8.69
C ALA A 110 4.79 17.38 9.45
N ASP A 111 3.98 16.60 8.73
CA ASP A 111 2.94 15.77 9.33
C ASP A 111 3.56 14.77 10.30
N GLY A 112 3.10 14.73 11.56
CA GLY A 112 3.69 13.89 12.61
C GLY A 112 3.22 12.43 12.61
N ILE A 113 2.27 12.06 11.75
CA ILE A 113 1.87 10.68 11.48
C ILE A 113 2.70 10.13 10.33
N LEU A 114 2.87 10.91 9.26
CA LEU A 114 3.58 10.50 8.05
C LEU A 114 5.09 10.78 8.10
N PHE A 115 5.53 11.65 9.02
CA PHE A 115 6.89 12.16 9.14
C PHE A 115 7.39 12.81 7.83
N ALA A 116 6.48 13.49 7.12
CA ALA A 116 6.74 14.12 5.82
C ALA A 116 5.74 15.24 5.51
N GLN A 117 6.01 16.02 4.45
CA GLN A 117 5.12 17.10 3.99
C GLN A 117 4.20 16.67 2.83
N ASN A 118 4.53 15.58 2.15
CA ASN A 118 3.77 15.02 1.04
C ASN A 118 2.91 13.82 1.48
N VAL A 119 2.09 13.32 0.56
CA VAL A 119 1.25 12.14 0.75
C VAL A 119 1.90 10.94 0.08
N PRO A 120 1.99 9.76 0.74
CA PRO A 120 2.56 8.57 0.12
C PRO A 120 1.62 8.02 -0.95
N VAL A 121 2.18 7.44 -2.02
CA VAL A 121 1.40 6.80 -3.09
C VAL A 121 1.06 5.34 -2.76
N LYS A 122 1.87 4.71 -1.90
CA LYS A 122 1.67 3.33 -1.43
C LYS A 122 2.07 3.22 0.03
N TRP A 123 1.39 2.35 0.75
CA TRP A 123 1.73 2.03 2.12
C TRP A 123 1.53 0.53 2.40
N LYS A 124 2.22 0.01 3.41
CA LYS A 124 1.97 -1.31 3.97
C LYS A 124 2.26 -1.32 5.46
N VAL A 125 1.59 -2.20 6.19
CA VAL A 125 1.81 -2.40 7.61
C VAL A 125 2.21 -3.86 7.84
N ALA A 126 3.31 -4.07 8.54
CA ALA A 126 3.79 -5.39 8.91
C ALA A 126 3.86 -5.51 10.43
N TYR A 127 3.48 -6.66 10.97
CA TYR A 127 3.76 -6.97 12.37
C TYR A 127 5.25 -7.20 12.58
N THR A 128 5.83 -6.67 13.67
CA THR A 128 7.27 -6.81 13.96
C THR A 128 7.56 -7.42 15.32
N GLY A 129 6.59 -7.46 16.23
CA GLY A 129 6.76 -8.10 17.53
C GLY A 129 5.72 -7.62 18.54
N SER A 130 5.68 -8.28 19.69
CA SER A 130 4.85 -7.91 20.83
C SER A 130 5.52 -8.31 22.13
N GLY A 131 5.28 -7.55 23.19
CA GLY A 131 5.81 -7.82 24.52
C GLY A 131 5.34 -6.75 25.51
N ALA A 132 5.34 -7.08 26.80
CA ALA A 132 4.97 -6.16 27.89
C ALA A 132 3.62 -5.44 27.67
N GLY A 133 2.61 -6.14 27.14
CA GLY A 133 1.29 -5.57 26.87
C GLY A 133 1.23 -4.64 25.66
N GLN A 134 2.27 -4.58 24.84
CA GLN A 134 2.33 -3.78 23.62
C GLN A 134 2.56 -4.67 22.39
N ALA A 135 2.08 -4.23 21.23
CA ALA A 135 2.49 -4.73 19.93
C ALA A 135 3.17 -3.63 19.14
N THR A 136 4.13 -4.02 18.30
CA THR A 136 4.83 -3.13 17.38
C THR A 136 4.53 -3.56 15.95
N SER A 137 4.04 -2.61 15.17
CA SER A 137 3.85 -2.74 13.73
C SER A 137 4.79 -1.78 13.01
N ARG A 138 5.32 -2.17 11.86
CA ARG A 138 6.13 -1.32 10.99
C ARG A 138 5.30 -0.88 9.80
N VAL A 139 5.13 0.43 9.70
CA VAL A 139 4.50 1.08 8.55
C VAL A 139 5.60 1.45 7.57
N THR A 140 5.42 1.06 6.32
CA THR A 140 6.31 1.45 5.21
C THR A 140 5.52 2.33 4.27
N LEU A 141 5.99 3.55 4.07
CA LEU A 141 5.41 4.55 3.18
C LEU A 141 6.31 4.71 1.95
N VAL A 142 5.71 4.76 0.76
CA VAL A 142 6.42 4.94 -0.51
C VAL A 142 5.92 6.21 -1.17
N TRP A 143 6.84 7.08 -1.57
CA TRP A 143 6.51 8.47 -1.93
C TRP A 143 6.37 8.72 -3.44
N SER A 144 6.66 7.72 -4.29
CA SER A 144 6.42 7.80 -5.74
C SER A 144 6.30 6.41 -6.37
N ASP A 145 5.81 6.34 -7.60
CA ASP A 145 5.73 5.09 -8.37
C ASP A 145 7.02 4.77 -9.16
N ARG A 146 8.06 5.58 -9.01
CA ARG A 146 9.34 5.35 -9.68
C ARG A 146 10.10 4.19 -9.04
N ARG A 147 11.03 3.59 -9.79
CA ARG A 147 11.85 2.46 -9.29
C ARG A 147 12.73 2.85 -8.10
N ASP A 148 13.15 4.11 -8.04
CA ASP A 148 13.99 4.72 -7.00
C ASP A 148 13.17 5.50 -5.96
N ALA A 149 11.89 5.14 -5.79
CA ALA A 149 11.01 5.82 -4.85
C ALA A 149 11.61 5.83 -3.43
N GLN A 150 11.59 7.01 -2.82
CA GLN A 150 11.94 7.14 -1.40
C GLN A 150 10.97 6.31 -0.55
N VAL A 151 11.50 5.71 0.51
CA VAL A 151 10.75 4.87 1.42
C VAL A 151 10.99 5.33 2.85
N THR A 152 9.90 5.66 3.55
CA THR A 152 9.91 5.97 4.97
C THR A 152 9.39 4.78 5.77
N ARG A 153 10.06 4.46 6.89
CA ARG A 153 9.63 3.38 7.79
C ARG A 153 9.36 3.93 9.18
N ILE A 154 8.22 3.57 9.74
CA ILE A 154 7.75 4.05 11.05
C ILE A 154 7.42 2.83 11.90
N ASP A 155 8.05 2.72 13.06
CA ASP A 155 7.64 1.78 14.09
C ASP A 155 6.49 2.39 14.89
N VAL A 156 5.36 1.69 14.89
CA VAL A 156 4.12 2.07 15.54
C VAL A 156 3.88 1.11 16.68
N ARG A 157 3.87 1.64 17.90
CA ARG A 157 3.57 0.88 19.10
C ARG A 157 2.11 1.05 19.48
N SER A 158 1.46 -0.05 19.81
CA SER A 158 0.06 -0.10 20.17
C SER A 158 -0.14 -0.90 21.45
N ASP A 159 -1.00 -0.42 22.32
CA ASP A 159 -1.36 -1.09 23.57
C ASP A 159 -2.31 -2.25 23.30
N LEU A 160 -2.02 -3.47 23.79
CA LEU A 160 -2.82 -4.66 23.49
C LEU A 160 -4.21 -4.62 24.14
N LYS A 161 -4.39 -3.89 25.25
CA LYS A 161 -5.65 -3.81 25.99
C LYS A 161 -6.62 -2.83 25.35
N THR A 162 -6.17 -1.62 25.07
CA THR A 162 -6.95 -0.52 24.49
C THR A 162 -6.90 -0.50 22.96
N ARG A 163 -5.94 -1.22 22.37
CA ARG A 163 -5.61 -1.25 20.93
C ARG A 163 -5.25 0.12 20.35
N LYS A 164 -4.98 1.12 21.20
CA LYS A 164 -4.64 2.49 20.80
C LYS A 164 -3.16 2.54 20.42
N ILE A 165 -2.84 3.38 19.45
CA ILE A 165 -1.45 3.71 19.11
C ILE A 165 -0.88 4.58 20.24
N THR A 166 0.18 4.10 20.87
CA THR A 166 0.83 4.74 22.02
C THR A 166 2.13 5.46 21.64
N ASP A 167 2.75 5.09 20.52
CA ASP A 167 3.98 5.72 20.04
C ASP A 167 4.15 5.55 18.54
N LEU A 168 4.78 6.54 17.91
CA LEU A 168 5.20 6.50 16.50
C LEU A 168 6.65 6.98 16.43
N ARG A 169 7.50 6.20 15.76
CA ARG A 169 8.93 6.51 15.67
C ARG A 169 9.48 6.19 14.29
N LEU A 170 10.17 7.15 13.68
CA LEU A 170 10.94 6.92 12.47
C LEU A 170 12.04 5.87 12.71
N VAL A 171 12.11 4.88 11.84
CA VAL A 171 13.22 3.93 11.78
C VAL A 171 14.36 4.59 11.02
N ARG A 172 15.51 4.76 11.69
CA ARG A 172 16.74 5.27 11.08
C ARG A 172 17.57 4.14 10.50
#